data_AF-A0A3M2GA90-F1
#
_entry.id   AF-A0A3M2GA90-F1
#
_cell.length_a   1.000
_cell.length_b   1.000
_cell.length_c   1.000
_cell.angle_alpha   90.00
_cell.angle_beta   90.00
_cell.angle_gamma   90.00
#
_symmetry.space_group_name_H-M   'P 1'
#
loop_
_entity.id
_entity.type
_entity.pdbx_description
1 polymer ?
#
loop_
_entity_poly.entity_id
_entity_poly.type
_entity_poly.pdbx_seq_one_letter_code
_entity_poly.pdbx_strand_id
1 'polypeptide(L)'
;MLKRLLLLLFTLTLTFGFIACDDDDGGDIVGPGDTTNPTFTSNNIKDGSVYFNFRDASYVQVDDDVFDLKFKEISRSPEFFLNDNVQIYEAGTDFDAVTSVDTGMYTDDPDTSITGGNWYNYDFMTHTLSTKGIVYVIKTTRDTHAKMRIDDYDNGVFMIRYALYDGTTFGATHQAEVGLVNDEGHFAFVDVPSQWDIKMGIILLWVEDGGFAGYMNLPGIMLNDGVGVVTITDQTFEEVDPTTLPESAFQTDTATEYVIGDTWFEYDGETHIVTSRGYTYAVKLADGSRAKFRVLTYYNEETNESGYMKIEYVLAS
;
A
#
# COMPACT_ATOMS: atom_id res chain seq x y z
N MET A 1 62.55 -9.81 -1.96
CA MET A 1 61.46 -8.95 -2.47
C MET A 1 60.14 -9.66 -2.15
N LEU A 2 59.67 -9.75 -0.91
CA LEU A 2 58.89 -8.79 -0.10
C LEU A 2 58.07 -7.73 -0.86
N LYS A 3 56.73 -7.94 -0.87
CA LYS A 3 55.60 -6.99 -0.75
C LYS A 3 54.31 -7.81 -1.01
N ARG A 4 53.71 -8.49 -0.02
CA ARG A 4 52.64 -7.99 0.88
C ARG A 4 51.77 -6.92 0.21
N LEU A 5 50.62 -7.33 -0.33
CA LEU A 5 49.45 -6.46 -0.48
C LEU A 5 48.34 -7.06 0.39
N LEU A 6 47.97 -6.24 1.37
CA LEU A 6 46.92 -6.39 2.35
C LEU A 6 45.58 -6.40 1.59
N LEU A 7 44.75 -7.43 1.75
CA LEU A 7 43.31 -7.26 1.57
C LEU A 7 42.67 -7.64 2.90
N LEU A 8 42.38 -6.59 3.68
CA LEU A 8 41.54 -6.67 4.87
C LEU A 8 40.15 -7.10 4.41
N LEU A 9 39.77 -8.31 4.79
CA LEU A 9 38.39 -8.76 4.77
C LEU A 9 37.68 -8.02 5.91
N PHE A 10 37.12 -6.85 5.61
CA PHE A 10 36.20 -6.18 6.52
C PHE A 10 34.81 -6.72 6.20
N THR A 11 34.46 -7.88 6.77
CA THR A 11 33.07 -8.33 6.81
C THR A 11 32.34 -7.41 7.78
N LEU A 12 31.84 -6.30 7.25
CA LEU A 12 30.80 -5.51 7.90
C LEU A 12 29.52 -6.33 7.79
N THR A 13 29.32 -7.24 8.74
CA THR A 13 27.99 -7.77 9.04
C THR A 13 27.18 -6.62 9.59
N LEU A 14 26.54 -5.87 8.68
CA LEU A 14 25.46 -4.95 9.02
C LEU A 14 24.28 -5.84 9.44
N THR A 15 24.21 -6.15 10.73
CA THR A 15 22.98 -6.66 11.32
C THR A 15 21.93 -5.57 11.14
N PHE A 16 21.01 -5.79 10.21
CA PHE A 16 19.81 -4.97 10.04
C PHE A 16 18.98 -5.11 11.31
N GLY A 17 19.25 -4.20 12.24
CA GLY A 17 18.30 -3.87 13.29
C GLY A 17 17.07 -3.28 12.62
N PHE A 18 15.91 -3.72 13.09
CA PHE A 18 14.65 -3.02 12.98
C PHE A 18 14.87 -1.50 12.93
N ILE A 19 14.11 -0.81 12.07
CA ILE A 19 13.77 0.60 12.30
C ILE A 19 12.90 0.61 13.56
N ALA A 20 13.53 0.37 14.71
CA ALA A 20 13.04 0.79 16.00
C ALA A 20 13.58 2.22 16.13
N CYS A 21 12.67 3.19 16.12
CA CYS A 21 12.99 4.53 16.60
C CYS A 21 13.70 4.36 17.96
N ASP A 22 14.93 4.84 18.05
CA ASP A 22 15.43 5.29 19.34
C ASP A 22 14.67 6.59 19.61
N ASP A 23 14.04 6.69 20.77
CA ASP A 23 13.21 7.82 21.20
C ASP A 23 14.09 9.06 21.47
N ASP A 24 14.74 9.60 20.43
CA ASP A 24 15.43 10.89 20.54
C ASP A 24 14.41 12.02 20.34
N ASP A 25 13.77 12.39 21.46
CA ASP A 25 12.80 13.49 21.68
C ASP A 25 13.36 14.92 21.41
N GLY A 26 14.26 15.08 20.44
CA GLY A 26 15.11 16.28 20.34
C GLY A 26 14.70 17.34 19.32
N GLY A 27 13.79 17.05 18.38
CA GLY A 27 13.41 17.99 17.32
C GLY A 27 12.01 18.56 17.51
N ASP A 28 11.86 19.87 17.34
CA ASP A 28 10.52 20.48 17.22
C ASP A 28 9.82 19.88 15.99
N ILE A 29 8.70 19.18 16.21
CA ILE A 29 7.82 18.71 15.14
C ILE A 29 7.09 19.94 14.58
N VAL A 30 7.61 20.52 13.49
CA VAL A 30 7.04 21.72 12.89
C VAL A 30 6.03 21.35 11.80
N GLY A 31 4.74 21.25 12.16
CA GLY A 31 3.65 21.20 11.19
C GLY A 31 3.31 22.59 10.62
N PRO A 32 2.42 22.68 9.60
CA PRO A 32 1.95 23.94 9.03
C PRO A 32 1.10 24.82 9.98
N GLY A 33 1.05 24.48 11.28
CA GLY A 33 0.37 25.21 12.33
C GLY A 33 -1.05 24.70 12.64
N ASP A 34 -1.64 25.26 13.70
CA ASP A 34 -3.02 24.98 14.09
C ASP A 34 -4.01 25.44 13.01
N THR A 35 -5.12 24.71 12.88
CA THR A 35 -6.20 25.02 11.94
C THR A 35 -7.56 25.07 12.64
N THR A 36 -8.49 25.82 12.06
CA THR A 36 -9.92 25.81 12.44
C THR A 36 -10.78 24.94 11.52
N ASN A 37 -10.19 24.39 10.45
CA ASN A 37 -10.88 23.50 9.53
C ASN A 37 -11.10 22.11 10.17
N PRO A 38 -12.02 21.29 9.65
CA PRO A 38 -12.11 19.89 10.02
C PRO A 38 -10.75 19.18 9.90
N THR A 39 -10.41 18.40 10.93
CA THR A 39 -9.20 17.57 10.95
C THR A 39 -9.54 16.11 11.14
N PHE A 40 -8.71 15.23 10.61
CA PHE A 40 -8.74 13.80 10.86
C PHE A 40 -7.34 13.34 11.27
N THR A 41 -7.25 12.54 12.34
CA THR A 41 -6.01 11.86 12.75
C THR A 41 -6.20 10.37 12.54
N SER A 42 -5.33 9.74 11.77
CA SER A 42 -5.34 8.30 11.56
C SER A 42 -4.98 7.56 12.85
N ASN A 43 -5.39 6.29 12.94
CA ASN A 43 -4.66 5.34 13.77
C ASN A 43 -3.23 5.16 13.23
N ASN A 44 -2.39 4.41 13.95
CA ASN A 44 -1.03 4.14 13.53
C ASN A 44 -1.01 3.37 12.20
N ILE A 45 -0.56 4.02 11.14
CA ILE A 45 -0.53 3.44 9.78
C ILE A 45 0.51 2.33 9.62
N LYS A 46 1.41 2.17 10.60
CA LYS A 46 2.37 1.05 10.66
C LYS A 46 1.70 -0.26 11.10
N ASP A 47 0.54 -0.16 11.75
CA ASP A 47 -0.27 -1.31 12.14
C ASP A 47 -1.30 -1.66 11.04
N GLY A 48 -1.38 -0.87 9.97
CA GLY A 48 -2.36 -1.08 8.92
C GLY A 48 -2.73 0.15 8.13
N SER A 49 -3.16 -0.05 6.89
CA SER A 49 -3.61 1.03 6.01
C SER A 49 -4.95 1.63 6.45
N VAL A 50 -5.07 2.96 6.43
CA VAL A 50 -6.28 3.72 6.75
C VAL A 50 -6.92 4.26 5.49
N TYR A 51 -8.17 3.89 5.24
CA TYR A 51 -8.98 4.33 4.11
C TYR A 51 -9.95 5.41 4.59
N PHE A 52 -9.85 6.63 4.06
CA PHE A 52 -10.60 7.80 4.52
C PHE A 52 -11.54 8.34 3.43
N ASN A 53 -12.74 8.78 3.84
CA ASN A 53 -13.73 9.41 2.98
C ASN A 53 -13.99 10.86 3.42
N PHE A 54 -13.82 11.82 2.51
CA PHE A 54 -13.98 13.24 2.83
C PHE A 54 -15.42 13.66 3.10
N ARG A 55 -16.41 12.96 2.53
CA ARG A 55 -17.82 13.39 2.51
C ARG A 55 -18.46 13.35 3.90
N ASP A 56 -18.20 12.28 4.62
CA ASP A 56 -18.78 12.01 5.94
C ASP A 56 -17.72 11.86 7.04
N ALA A 57 -16.44 12.06 6.70
CA ALA A 57 -15.30 11.87 7.60
C ALA A 57 -15.22 10.45 8.17
N SER A 58 -15.78 9.46 7.47
CA SER A 58 -15.66 8.06 7.84
C SER A 58 -14.30 7.50 7.45
N TYR A 59 -13.85 6.51 8.20
CA TYR A 59 -12.64 5.76 7.86
C TYR A 59 -12.72 4.32 8.32
N VAL A 60 -11.89 3.48 7.70
CA VAL A 60 -11.64 2.09 8.11
C VAL A 60 -10.12 1.88 8.12
N GLN A 61 -9.61 1.27 9.19
CA GLN A 61 -8.25 0.73 9.21
C GLN A 61 -8.28 -0.75 8.86
N VAL A 62 -7.41 -1.14 7.93
CA VAL A 62 -7.13 -2.53 7.60
C VAL A 62 -5.78 -2.88 8.19
N ASP A 63 -5.79 -3.70 9.23
CA ASP A 63 -4.60 -4.15 9.95
C ASP A 63 -3.68 -4.99 9.05
N ASP A 64 -2.39 -4.63 8.99
CA ASP A 64 -1.39 -5.32 8.17
C ASP A 64 -0.99 -6.68 8.77
N ASP A 65 -1.13 -6.87 10.09
CA ASP A 65 -0.89 -8.16 10.76
C ASP A 65 -2.01 -9.17 10.47
N VAL A 66 -3.17 -8.71 9.97
CA VAL A 66 -4.31 -9.56 9.61
C VAL A 66 -4.37 -9.78 8.09
N PHE A 67 -3.40 -10.54 7.59
CA PHE A 67 -3.31 -10.94 6.19
C PHE A 67 -3.96 -12.30 5.91
N ASP A 68 -4.39 -12.51 4.67
CA ASP A 68 -4.86 -13.82 4.20
C ASP A 68 -3.79 -14.53 3.38
N LEU A 69 -3.00 -13.76 2.63
CA LEU A 69 -1.95 -14.24 1.75
C LEU A 69 -0.63 -13.56 2.06
N LYS A 70 0.44 -14.34 1.94
CA LYS A 70 1.81 -13.87 1.98
C LYS A 70 2.47 -14.17 0.64
N PHE A 71 3.05 -13.15 0.03
CA PHE A 71 3.84 -13.23 -1.18
C PHE A 71 5.32 -13.22 -0.81
N LYS A 72 6.14 -13.99 -1.52
CA LYS A 72 7.57 -14.06 -1.26
C LYS A 72 8.37 -14.36 -2.52
N GLU A 73 9.58 -13.83 -2.61
CA GLU A 73 10.56 -14.30 -3.60
C GLU A 73 11.50 -15.33 -2.98
N ILE A 74 11.43 -16.58 -3.43
CA ILE A 74 12.33 -17.65 -2.96
C ILE A 74 13.28 -18.01 -4.10
N SER A 75 14.56 -17.64 -3.95
CA SER A 75 15.59 -17.91 -4.97
C SER A 75 15.22 -17.40 -6.37
N ARG A 76 14.60 -16.21 -6.45
CA ARG A 76 14.06 -15.59 -7.68
C ARG A 76 12.81 -16.21 -8.26
N SER A 77 12.12 -17.03 -7.47
CA SER A 77 10.79 -17.54 -7.79
C SER A 77 9.75 -16.74 -7.02
N PRO A 78 8.85 -16.01 -7.69
CA PRO A 78 7.74 -15.34 -7.02
C PRO A 78 6.67 -16.34 -6.59
N GLU A 79 6.44 -16.45 -5.30
CA GLU A 79 5.58 -17.44 -4.67
C GLU A 79 4.54 -16.77 -3.79
N PHE A 80 3.39 -17.43 -3.58
CA PHE A 80 2.42 -17.00 -2.58
C PHE A 80 2.06 -18.14 -1.63
N PHE A 81 1.72 -17.80 -0.41
CA PHE A 81 1.44 -18.69 0.71
C PHE A 81 0.18 -18.21 1.42
N LEU A 82 -0.48 -19.10 2.12
CA LEU A 82 -1.65 -18.76 2.92
C LEU A 82 -1.24 -18.42 4.34
N ASN A 83 -2.01 -17.55 5.00
CA ASN A 83 -1.95 -17.43 6.45
C ASN A 83 -2.60 -18.66 7.13
N ASP A 84 -2.33 -18.83 8.42
CA ASP A 84 -3.00 -19.84 9.24
C ASP A 84 -4.52 -19.64 9.21
N ASN A 85 -5.27 -20.73 9.07
CA ASN A 85 -6.74 -20.76 8.94
C ASN A 85 -7.32 -20.23 7.63
N VAL A 86 -6.49 -19.94 6.63
CA VAL A 86 -6.94 -19.67 5.27
C VAL A 86 -6.99 -20.97 4.49
N GLN A 87 -8.09 -21.21 3.79
CA GLN A 87 -8.28 -22.38 2.93
C GLN A 87 -8.43 -21.91 1.48
N ILE A 88 -7.99 -22.73 0.53
CA ILE A 88 -7.99 -22.38 -0.91
C ILE A 88 -8.39 -23.58 -1.76
N TYR A 89 -8.92 -23.33 -2.95
CA TYR A 89 -8.95 -24.30 -4.05
C TYR A 89 -8.86 -23.60 -5.41
N GLU A 90 -8.42 -24.35 -6.43
CA GLU A 90 -8.44 -23.89 -7.83
C GLU A 90 -9.84 -24.07 -8.43
N ALA A 91 -10.44 -22.98 -8.91
CA ALA A 91 -11.81 -22.94 -9.43
C ALA A 91 -11.89 -22.91 -10.97
N GLY A 92 -10.75 -22.78 -11.66
CA GLY A 92 -10.65 -22.73 -13.12
C GLY A 92 -9.69 -21.66 -13.60
N THR A 93 -9.86 -21.18 -14.84
CA THR A 93 -9.02 -20.14 -15.45
C THR A 93 -9.79 -18.92 -15.96
N ASP A 94 -11.12 -19.01 -16.03
CA ASP A 94 -11.99 -17.90 -16.39
C ASP A 94 -12.53 -17.25 -15.11
N PHE A 95 -12.08 -16.02 -14.86
CA PHE A 95 -12.41 -15.28 -13.64
C PHE A 95 -13.93 -15.03 -13.52
N ASP A 96 -14.61 -14.78 -14.64
CA ASP A 96 -16.03 -14.42 -14.65
C ASP A 96 -16.93 -15.66 -14.57
N ALA A 97 -16.44 -16.82 -15.01
CA ALA A 97 -17.16 -18.09 -14.89
C ALA A 97 -17.28 -18.59 -13.44
N VAL A 98 -16.40 -18.14 -12.54
CA VAL A 98 -16.45 -18.50 -11.11
C VAL A 98 -17.42 -17.56 -10.39
N THR A 99 -18.66 -18.03 -10.18
CA THR A 99 -19.76 -17.22 -9.61
C THR A 99 -20.21 -17.64 -8.22
N SER A 100 -19.77 -18.80 -7.73
CA SER A 100 -20.19 -19.35 -6.44
C SER A 100 -19.03 -20.03 -5.72
N VAL A 101 -19.20 -20.24 -4.43
CA VAL A 101 -18.27 -21.00 -3.58
C VAL A 101 -18.74 -22.45 -3.45
N ASP A 102 -17.87 -23.41 -3.74
CA ASP A 102 -18.02 -24.80 -3.31
C ASP A 102 -17.18 -25.06 -2.05
N THR A 103 -17.83 -25.04 -0.87
CA THR A 103 -17.13 -25.23 0.40
C THR A 103 -16.60 -26.65 0.59
N GLY A 104 -17.05 -27.63 -0.21
CA GLY A 104 -16.56 -29.00 -0.19
C GLY A 104 -15.20 -29.19 -0.88
N MET A 105 -14.73 -28.16 -1.61
CA MET A 105 -13.48 -28.20 -2.36
C MET A 105 -12.28 -27.67 -1.58
N TYR A 106 -12.50 -27.05 -0.41
CA TYR A 106 -11.41 -26.55 0.42
C TYR A 106 -10.50 -27.67 0.91
N THR A 107 -9.20 -27.40 0.89
CA THR A 107 -8.19 -28.23 1.55
C THR A 107 -7.70 -27.56 2.83
N ASP A 108 -7.51 -28.37 3.87
CA ASP A 108 -6.93 -27.96 5.16
C ASP A 108 -5.39 -27.87 5.11
N ASP A 109 -4.79 -28.47 4.07
CA ASP A 109 -3.35 -28.47 3.82
C ASP A 109 -3.11 -28.25 2.32
N PRO A 110 -3.08 -27.00 1.85
CA PRO A 110 -2.79 -26.71 0.47
C PRO A 110 -1.30 -26.95 0.22
N ASP A 111 -0.98 -28.09 -0.37
CA ASP A 111 0.38 -28.34 -0.89
C ASP A 111 0.77 -27.23 -1.88
N THR A 112 2.07 -27.05 -2.05
CA THR A 112 2.76 -26.20 -3.04
C THR A 112 2.29 -26.37 -4.49
N SER A 113 1.49 -27.40 -4.77
CA SER A 113 0.81 -27.55 -6.06
C SER A 113 -0.35 -26.58 -6.25
N ILE A 114 -0.92 -26.01 -5.19
CA ILE A 114 -1.98 -25.00 -5.24
C ILE A 114 -1.41 -23.61 -4.95
N THR A 115 -0.46 -23.55 -4.02
CA THR A 115 0.24 -22.32 -3.58
C THR A 115 1.63 -22.24 -4.21
N GLY A 116 2.54 -21.45 -3.65
CA GLY A 116 3.92 -21.34 -4.10
C GLY A 116 4.03 -20.74 -5.51
N GLY A 117 4.90 -21.32 -6.33
CA GLY A 117 5.14 -20.88 -7.71
C GLY A 117 4.19 -21.47 -8.75
N ASN A 118 3.09 -22.14 -8.34
CA ASN A 118 2.21 -22.78 -9.32
C ASN A 118 1.44 -21.79 -10.20
N TRP A 119 1.35 -20.51 -9.84
CA TRP A 119 0.53 -19.54 -10.54
C TRP A 119 1.08 -19.10 -11.92
N TYR A 120 2.36 -19.37 -12.24
CA TYR A 120 3.01 -18.91 -13.48
C TYR A 120 3.70 -20.01 -14.28
N ASN A 121 3.92 -19.72 -15.56
CA ASN A 121 4.85 -20.43 -16.43
C ASN A 121 6.14 -19.61 -16.55
N TYR A 122 7.29 -20.29 -16.51
CA TYR A 122 8.59 -19.67 -16.70
C TYR A 122 9.22 -20.10 -18.02
N ASP A 123 9.61 -19.12 -18.84
CA ASP A 123 10.37 -19.35 -20.05
C ASP A 123 11.88 -19.26 -19.77
N PHE A 124 12.56 -20.41 -19.82
CA PHE A 124 14.01 -20.50 -19.55
C PHE A 124 14.88 -19.85 -20.64
N MET A 125 14.33 -19.52 -21.81
CA MET A 125 15.06 -18.88 -22.90
C MET A 125 15.04 -17.36 -22.76
N THR A 126 13.91 -16.79 -22.39
CA THR A 126 13.72 -15.34 -22.25
C THR A 126 13.82 -14.86 -20.80
N HIS A 127 13.82 -15.78 -19.84
CA HIS A 127 13.75 -15.48 -18.40
C HIS A 127 12.51 -14.65 -18.03
N THR A 128 11.40 -14.86 -18.74
CA THR A 128 10.13 -14.16 -18.51
C THR A 128 9.10 -15.07 -17.87
N LEU A 129 8.26 -14.48 -17.02
CA LEU A 129 7.11 -15.13 -16.41
C LEU A 129 5.84 -14.81 -17.21
N SER A 130 4.91 -15.76 -17.24
CA SER A 130 3.55 -15.51 -17.72
C SER A 130 2.55 -16.19 -16.80
N THR A 131 1.49 -15.49 -16.44
CA THR A 131 0.44 -16.06 -15.58
C THR A 131 -0.20 -17.30 -16.24
N LYS A 132 -0.49 -18.33 -15.44
CA LYS A 132 -1.34 -19.46 -15.86
C LYS A 132 -2.82 -19.08 -15.85
N GLY A 133 -3.16 -17.92 -15.31
CA GLY A 133 -4.53 -17.42 -15.23
C GLY A 133 -5.42 -18.21 -14.26
N ILE A 134 -4.83 -18.93 -13.31
CA ILE A 134 -5.58 -19.76 -12.34
C ILE A 134 -6.42 -18.85 -11.44
N VAL A 135 -7.71 -19.17 -11.35
CA VAL A 135 -8.66 -18.53 -10.43
C VAL A 135 -8.72 -19.37 -9.17
N TYR A 136 -8.38 -18.75 -8.06
CA TYR A 136 -8.45 -19.36 -6.75
C TYR A 136 -9.69 -18.87 -6.03
N VAL A 137 -10.34 -19.74 -5.28
CA VAL A 137 -11.37 -19.36 -4.30
C VAL A 137 -10.82 -19.61 -2.91
N ILE A 138 -10.91 -18.61 -2.06
CA ILE A 138 -10.22 -18.52 -0.78
C ILE A 138 -11.25 -18.29 0.31
N LYS A 139 -11.11 -19.04 1.40
CA LYS A 139 -11.75 -18.76 2.67
C LYS A 139 -10.76 -17.98 3.53
N THR A 140 -11.12 -16.78 3.91
CA THR A 140 -10.24 -15.82 4.59
C THR A 140 -10.09 -16.13 6.08
N THR A 141 -9.14 -15.48 6.72
CA THR A 141 -8.97 -15.45 8.19
C THR A 141 -10.20 -14.91 8.92
N ARG A 142 -11.12 -14.23 8.21
CA ARG A 142 -12.34 -13.62 8.73
C ARG A 142 -13.59 -14.47 8.48
N ASP A 143 -13.43 -15.73 8.07
CA ASP A 143 -14.53 -16.66 7.72
C ASP A 143 -15.39 -16.17 6.53
N THR A 144 -14.88 -15.20 5.76
CA THR A 144 -15.47 -14.73 4.50
C THR A 144 -14.83 -15.45 3.32
N HIS A 145 -15.38 -15.23 2.12
CA HIS A 145 -14.89 -15.89 0.91
C HIS A 145 -14.55 -14.85 -0.15
N ALA A 146 -13.49 -15.11 -0.91
CA ALA A 146 -13.07 -14.30 -2.04
C ALA A 146 -12.63 -15.19 -3.19
N LYS A 147 -12.68 -14.66 -4.42
CA LYS A 147 -11.94 -15.23 -5.55
C LYS A 147 -10.80 -14.30 -5.91
N MET A 148 -9.68 -14.87 -6.35
CA MET A 148 -8.54 -14.10 -6.84
C MET A 148 -7.91 -14.73 -8.07
N ARG A 149 -7.13 -13.93 -8.78
CA ARG A 149 -6.17 -14.37 -9.80
C ARG A 149 -4.98 -13.44 -9.78
N ILE A 150 -3.78 -13.99 -9.93
CA ILE A 150 -2.57 -13.19 -10.18
C ILE A 150 -2.54 -12.90 -11.68
N ASP A 151 -2.76 -11.64 -12.04
CA ASP A 151 -2.79 -11.18 -13.43
C ASP A 151 -1.38 -10.96 -13.97
N ASP A 152 -0.46 -10.47 -13.13
CA ASP A 152 0.92 -10.17 -13.53
C ASP A 152 1.90 -10.18 -12.34
N TYR A 153 3.19 -10.24 -12.65
CA TYR A 153 4.28 -9.97 -11.71
C TYR A 153 5.43 -9.30 -12.46
N ASP A 154 5.88 -8.16 -11.95
CA ASP A 154 7.06 -7.48 -12.44
C ASP A 154 7.87 -6.90 -11.27
N ASN A 155 9.18 -7.12 -11.29
CA ASN A 155 10.14 -6.55 -10.34
C ASN A 155 9.70 -6.56 -8.86
N GLY A 156 9.19 -7.69 -8.36
CA GLY A 156 8.77 -7.82 -6.96
C GLY A 156 7.38 -7.28 -6.65
N VAL A 157 6.58 -6.92 -7.66
CA VAL A 157 5.20 -6.46 -7.49
C VAL A 157 4.24 -7.47 -8.12
N PHE A 158 3.30 -7.98 -7.32
CA PHE A 158 2.20 -8.82 -7.80
C PHE A 158 0.98 -7.97 -8.15
N MET A 159 0.45 -8.16 -9.34
CA MET A 159 -0.84 -7.58 -9.75
C MET A 159 -1.94 -8.61 -9.53
N ILE A 160 -2.80 -8.36 -8.56
CA ILE A 160 -3.87 -9.27 -8.16
C ILE A 160 -5.21 -8.69 -8.60
N ARG A 161 -6.04 -9.55 -9.18
CA ARG A 161 -7.46 -9.30 -9.36
C ARG A 161 -8.25 -10.11 -8.36
N TYR A 162 -9.26 -9.53 -7.72
CA TYR A 162 -10.09 -10.25 -6.76
C TYR A 162 -11.54 -9.76 -6.71
N ALA A 163 -12.42 -10.57 -6.11
CA ALA A 163 -13.79 -10.19 -5.80
C ALA A 163 -14.24 -10.88 -4.51
N LEU A 164 -14.98 -10.16 -3.66
CA LEU A 164 -15.51 -10.67 -2.40
C LEU A 164 -16.86 -11.36 -2.61
N TYR A 165 -17.15 -12.39 -1.83
CA TYR A 165 -18.40 -13.14 -1.86
C TYR A 165 -19.38 -12.62 -0.80
N ASP A 166 -20.60 -12.26 -1.20
CA ASP A 166 -21.63 -11.71 -0.31
C ASP A 166 -22.49 -12.78 0.40
N GLY A 167 -22.16 -14.07 0.19
CA GLY A 167 -22.95 -15.22 0.64
C GLY A 167 -23.79 -15.85 -0.49
N THR A 168 -24.00 -15.15 -1.60
CA THR A 168 -24.78 -15.60 -2.77
C THR A 168 -23.98 -15.56 -4.06
N THR A 169 -23.22 -14.48 -4.30
CA THR A 169 -22.40 -14.28 -5.50
C THR A 169 -21.11 -13.53 -5.18
N PHE A 170 -20.13 -13.62 -6.06
CA PHE A 170 -19.02 -12.67 -6.06
C PHE A 170 -19.49 -11.30 -6.54
N GLY A 171 -19.06 -10.26 -5.85
CA GLY A 171 -19.39 -8.86 -6.12
C GLY A 171 -18.53 -8.25 -7.22
N ALA A 172 -18.24 -6.95 -7.07
CA ALA A 172 -17.40 -6.21 -8.01
C ALA A 172 -15.98 -6.79 -8.06
N THR A 173 -15.35 -6.64 -9.23
CA THR A 173 -13.94 -6.99 -9.41
C THR A 173 -13.09 -5.81 -9.00
N HIS A 174 -12.08 -6.10 -8.19
CA HIS A 174 -11.07 -5.17 -7.70
C HIS A 174 -9.70 -5.59 -8.22
N GLN A 175 -8.78 -4.64 -8.27
CA GLN A 175 -7.35 -4.88 -8.49
C GLN A 175 -6.56 -4.38 -7.29
N ALA A 176 -5.46 -5.05 -7.00
CA ALA A 176 -4.54 -4.68 -5.95
C ALA A 176 -3.09 -5.01 -6.34
N GLU A 177 -2.18 -4.28 -5.72
CA GLU A 177 -0.75 -4.46 -5.86
C GLU A 177 -0.18 -4.96 -4.55
N VAL A 178 0.70 -5.95 -4.64
CA VAL A 178 1.44 -6.45 -3.49
C VAL A 178 2.92 -6.39 -3.82
N GLY A 179 3.58 -5.35 -3.32
CA GLY A 179 5.03 -5.21 -3.38
C GLY A 179 5.72 -6.08 -2.33
N LEU A 180 6.86 -6.66 -2.69
CA LEU A 180 7.71 -7.42 -1.78
C LEU A 180 8.70 -6.49 -1.05
N VAL A 181 8.57 -6.40 0.27
CA VAL A 181 9.50 -5.71 1.17
C VAL A 181 10.40 -6.74 1.84
N ASN A 182 11.72 -6.63 1.71
CA ASN A 182 12.65 -7.63 2.23
C ASN A 182 12.28 -9.06 1.77
N ASP A 183 11.93 -9.17 0.49
CA ASP A 183 11.46 -10.39 -0.18
C ASP A 183 10.07 -10.87 0.25
N GLU A 184 9.27 -10.11 1.01
CA GLU A 184 7.95 -10.53 1.52
C GLU A 184 6.88 -9.44 1.41
N GLY A 185 5.65 -9.81 1.04
CA GLY A 185 4.50 -8.89 0.98
C GLY A 185 3.24 -9.56 1.50
N HIS A 186 2.33 -8.81 2.11
CA HIS A 186 1.10 -9.36 2.71
C HIS A 186 -0.14 -8.80 2.01
N PHE A 187 -1.20 -9.59 1.95
CA PHE A 187 -2.46 -9.19 1.34
C PHE A 187 -3.66 -9.75 2.11
N ALA A 188 -4.67 -8.93 2.30
CA ALA A 188 -5.91 -9.29 2.97
C ALA A 188 -7.12 -9.00 2.07
N PHE A 189 -8.05 -9.95 2.00
CA PHE A 189 -9.35 -9.77 1.39
C PHE A 189 -10.28 -9.07 2.38
N VAL A 190 -10.16 -7.75 2.45
CA VAL A 190 -11.02 -6.93 3.30
C VAL A 190 -12.05 -6.20 2.45
N ASP A 191 -13.29 -6.20 2.95
CA ASP A 191 -14.33 -5.31 2.47
C ASP A 191 -13.97 -3.89 2.93
N VAL A 192 -13.16 -3.22 2.12
CA VAL A 192 -12.95 -1.78 2.26
C VAL A 192 -14.24 -1.07 1.84
N PRO A 193 -14.67 0.00 2.54
CA PRO A 193 -15.86 0.73 2.15
C PRO A 193 -15.82 1.05 0.65
N SER A 194 -16.91 0.81 -0.08
CA SER A 194 -16.96 1.12 -1.52
C SER A 194 -16.73 2.61 -1.83
N GLN A 195 -16.77 3.46 -0.80
CA GLN A 195 -16.53 4.88 -0.86
C GLN A 195 -15.39 5.23 0.09
N TRP A 196 -14.15 5.13 -0.38
CA TRP A 196 -13.00 5.82 0.19
C TRP A 196 -12.40 6.74 -0.88
N ASP A 197 -11.70 7.79 -0.46
CA ASP A 197 -11.10 8.76 -1.39
C ASP A 197 -9.57 8.70 -1.36
N ILE A 198 -8.98 8.58 -0.16
CA ILE A 198 -7.54 8.39 0.03
C ILE A 198 -7.23 7.21 0.95
N LYS A 199 -6.10 6.56 0.68
CA LYS A 199 -5.50 5.53 1.53
C LYS A 199 -4.20 6.09 2.10
N MET A 200 -4.08 6.01 3.41
CA MET A 200 -2.93 6.41 4.21
C MET A 200 -2.25 5.15 4.73
N GLY A 201 -1.00 4.91 4.38
CA GLY A 201 -0.35 3.64 4.71
C GLY A 201 1.15 3.69 4.51
N ILE A 202 1.80 2.57 4.78
CA ILE A 202 3.19 2.36 4.36
C ILE A 202 3.18 1.92 2.90
N ILE A 203 3.92 2.63 2.07
CA ILE A 203 4.14 2.31 0.65
C ILE A 203 5.60 1.92 0.43
N LEU A 204 5.80 0.99 -0.50
CA LEU A 204 7.12 0.56 -0.92
C LEU A 204 7.56 1.38 -2.13
N LEU A 205 8.63 2.17 -1.98
CA LEU A 205 9.17 2.98 -3.08
C LEU A 205 10.66 2.72 -3.27
N TRP A 206 11.09 2.75 -4.54
CA TRP A 206 12.50 2.72 -4.88
C TRP A 206 13.12 4.09 -4.60
N VAL A 207 14.12 4.13 -3.72
CA VAL A 207 14.84 5.36 -3.36
C VAL A 207 16.29 5.24 -3.84
N GLU A 208 16.72 6.24 -4.61
CA GLU A 208 18.12 6.44 -4.98
C GLU A 208 18.64 7.75 -4.38
N ASP A 209 19.20 7.69 -3.18
CA ASP A 209 19.77 8.87 -2.51
C ASP A 209 21.03 8.52 -1.71
N GLY A 210 21.99 9.43 -1.65
CA GLY A 210 23.14 9.34 -0.75
C GLY A 210 24.05 8.10 -0.91
N GLY A 211 23.93 7.36 -2.02
CA GLY A 211 24.64 6.09 -2.24
C GLY A 211 23.86 4.83 -1.82
N PHE A 212 22.61 5.00 -1.39
CA PHE A 212 21.62 3.94 -1.28
C PHE A 212 20.80 3.84 -2.56
N ALA A 213 20.53 2.62 -3.02
CA ALA A 213 19.62 2.32 -4.12
C ALA A 213 18.85 1.06 -3.72
N GLY A 214 17.57 1.20 -3.41
CA GLY A 214 16.76 0.09 -2.92
C GLY A 214 15.34 0.50 -2.57
N TYR A 215 14.51 -0.51 -2.33
CA TYR A 215 13.14 -0.32 -1.88
C TYR A 215 13.08 0.05 -0.39
N MET A 216 12.28 1.06 -0.06
CA MET A 216 12.03 1.52 1.31
C MET A 216 10.54 1.60 1.62
N ASN A 217 10.20 1.28 2.85
CA ASN A 217 8.88 1.51 3.43
C ASN A 217 8.78 2.97 3.87
N LEU A 218 7.94 3.74 3.18
CA LEU A 218 7.73 5.15 3.45
C LEU A 218 6.25 5.42 3.77
N PRO A 219 5.93 6.37 4.65
CA PRO A 219 4.55 6.76 4.85
C PRO A 219 4.03 7.48 3.61
N GLY A 220 2.93 6.98 3.03
CA GLY A 220 2.42 7.45 1.76
C GLY A 220 0.91 7.61 1.71
N ILE A 221 0.49 8.37 0.69
CA ILE A 221 -0.93 8.60 0.39
C ILE A 221 -1.20 8.14 -1.04
N MET A 222 -2.19 7.25 -1.18
CA MET A 222 -2.71 6.72 -2.45
C MET A 222 -4.15 7.17 -2.65
N LEU A 223 -4.62 7.13 -3.90
CA LEU A 223 -5.96 7.51 -4.32
C LEU A 223 -6.81 6.29 -4.63
N ASN A 224 -8.12 6.40 -4.43
CA ASN A 224 -9.08 5.41 -4.94
C ASN A 224 -9.28 5.54 -6.45
N ASP A 225 -9.79 4.49 -7.08
CA ASP A 225 -10.22 4.51 -8.47
C ASP A 225 -11.24 5.62 -8.73
N GLY A 226 -11.00 6.41 -9.77
CA GLY A 226 -11.85 7.54 -10.15
C GLY A 226 -11.66 8.80 -9.29
N VAL A 227 -10.78 8.76 -8.29
CA VAL A 227 -10.32 9.95 -7.58
C VAL A 227 -9.10 10.52 -8.30
N GLY A 228 -9.10 11.82 -8.51
CA GLY A 228 -7.96 12.54 -9.06
C GLY A 228 -7.46 13.62 -8.12
N VAL A 229 -6.20 14.01 -8.24
CA VAL A 229 -5.60 15.04 -7.40
C VAL A 229 -4.73 16.00 -8.20
N VAL A 230 -4.58 17.22 -7.67
CA VAL A 230 -3.60 18.22 -8.08
C VAL A 230 -2.79 18.63 -6.85
N THR A 231 -1.48 18.48 -6.91
CA THR A 231 -0.56 18.98 -5.88
C THR A 231 -0.25 20.45 -6.14
N ILE A 232 -0.54 21.31 -5.15
CA ILE A 232 -0.37 22.76 -5.23
C ILE A 232 0.67 23.18 -4.19
N THR A 233 1.79 23.69 -4.67
CA THR A 233 2.97 24.02 -3.86
C THR A 233 3.22 25.53 -3.76
N ASP A 234 2.49 26.35 -4.50
CA ASP A 234 2.72 27.79 -4.67
C ASP A 234 1.58 28.67 -4.13
N GLN A 235 0.59 28.09 -3.44
CA GLN A 235 -0.55 28.77 -2.81
C GLN A 235 -0.76 28.25 -1.39
N THR A 236 -1.31 29.08 -0.50
CA THR A 236 -1.70 28.62 0.84
C THR A 236 -2.94 27.75 0.78
N PHE A 237 -3.17 26.99 1.86
CA PHE A 237 -4.37 26.15 1.97
C PHE A 237 -5.65 26.96 1.79
N GLU A 238 -5.71 28.19 2.31
CA GLU A 238 -6.87 29.09 2.23
C GLU A 238 -7.11 29.62 0.82
N GLU A 239 -6.04 29.89 0.06
CA GLU A 239 -6.10 30.45 -1.30
C GLU A 239 -6.62 29.44 -2.33
N VAL A 240 -6.38 28.16 -2.12
CA VAL A 240 -6.79 27.11 -3.06
C VAL A 240 -8.32 26.94 -3.07
N ASP A 241 -8.92 27.16 -4.23
CA ASP A 241 -10.30 26.77 -4.53
C ASP A 241 -10.32 25.59 -5.53
N PRO A 242 -10.60 24.37 -5.06
CA PRO A 242 -10.64 23.19 -5.92
C PRO A 242 -11.63 23.31 -7.08
N THR A 243 -12.70 24.09 -6.97
CA THR A 243 -13.75 24.20 -8.01
C THR A 243 -13.29 24.94 -9.26
N THR A 244 -12.23 25.73 -9.16
CA THR A 244 -11.69 26.55 -10.26
C THR A 244 -10.72 25.80 -11.17
N LEU A 245 -10.21 24.65 -10.73
CA LEU A 245 -9.20 23.88 -11.45
C LEU A 245 -9.81 23.18 -12.69
N PRO A 246 -9.13 23.15 -13.83
CA PRO A 246 -9.61 22.43 -15.00
C PRO A 246 -9.54 20.91 -14.78
N GLU A 247 -10.50 20.18 -15.34
CA GLU A 247 -10.55 18.70 -15.26
C GLU A 247 -9.24 18.03 -15.71
N SER A 248 -8.57 18.60 -16.71
CA SER A 248 -7.29 18.08 -17.22
C SER A 248 -6.10 18.23 -16.28
N ALA A 249 -6.24 18.97 -15.17
CA ALA A 249 -5.18 19.09 -14.18
C ALA A 249 -5.11 17.88 -13.24
N PHE A 250 -6.24 17.20 -13.02
CA PHE A 250 -6.31 16.09 -12.07
C PHE A 250 -5.61 14.85 -12.61
N GLN A 251 -4.68 14.34 -11.82
CA GLN A 251 -3.95 13.11 -12.07
C GLN A 251 -4.51 12.01 -11.17
N THR A 252 -4.46 10.76 -11.65
CA THR A 252 -4.83 9.58 -10.89
C THR A 252 -3.59 8.74 -10.65
N ASP A 253 -3.60 7.91 -9.62
CA ASP A 253 -2.55 6.91 -9.43
C ASP A 253 -2.53 5.96 -10.64
N THR A 254 -1.34 5.41 -10.88
CA THR A 254 -1.11 4.34 -11.86
C THR A 254 -0.55 3.12 -11.15
N ALA A 255 -0.31 2.05 -11.89
CA ALA A 255 0.21 0.82 -11.31
C ALA A 255 1.66 0.90 -10.80
N THR A 256 2.38 1.98 -11.11
CA THR A 256 3.79 2.13 -10.75
C THR A 256 4.11 3.50 -10.18
N GLU A 257 3.15 4.42 -10.16
CA GLU A 257 3.35 5.80 -9.76
C GLU A 257 2.14 6.30 -8.98
N TYR A 258 2.39 6.78 -7.76
CA TYR A 258 1.40 7.46 -6.94
C TYR A 258 1.56 8.97 -7.10
N VAL A 259 0.46 9.67 -7.33
CA VAL A 259 0.49 11.13 -7.59
C VAL A 259 0.93 11.89 -6.33
N ILE A 260 0.46 11.45 -5.16
CA ILE A 260 0.94 11.99 -3.87
C ILE A 260 2.10 11.14 -3.36
N GLY A 261 1.90 9.83 -3.18
CA GLY A 261 2.96 8.92 -2.74
C GLY A 261 3.63 9.39 -1.45
N ASP A 262 4.96 9.49 -1.47
CA ASP A 262 5.82 10.00 -0.40
C ASP A 262 6.15 11.50 -0.52
N THR A 263 5.63 12.18 -1.54
CA THR A 263 6.03 13.58 -1.83
C THR A 263 5.52 14.59 -0.82
N TRP A 264 4.65 14.18 0.10
CA TRP A 264 4.03 15.05 1.09
C TRP A 264 4.97 15.48 2.23
N PHE A 265 6.09 14.80 2.43
CA PHE A 265 7.02 15.06 3.52
C PHE A 265 8.45 15.34 3.08
N GLU A 266 9.21 15.89 4.01
CA GLU A 266 10.67 15.91 4.03
C GLU A 266 11.16 15.05 5.18
N TYR A 267 12.22 14.30 4.92
CA TYR A 267 12.87 13.47 5.92
C TYR A 267 14.24 14.05 6.23
N ASP A 268 14.48 14.31 7.51
CA ASP A 268 15.78 14.71 8.01
C ASP A 268 16.60 13.44 8.32
N GLY A 269 17.66 13.21 7.54
CA GLY A 269 18.53 12.04 7.71
C GLY A 269 19.45 12.10 8.94
N GLU A 270 19.58 13.25 9.61
CA GLU A 270 20.34 13.39 10.86
C GLU A 270 19.45 13.14 12.08
N THR A 271 18.23 13.69 12.08
CA THR A 271 17.29 13.55 13.22
C THR A 271 16.27 12.43 13.04
N HIS A 272 16.18 11.84 11.85
CA HIS A 272 15.17 10.84 11.48
C HIS A 272 13.72 11.34 11.58
N ILE A 273 13.51 12.66 11.52
CA ILE A 273 12.19 13.28 11.64
C ILE A 273 11.55 13.48 10.27
N VAL A 274 10.26 13.16 10.18
CA VAL A 274 9.40 13.36 9.00
C VAL A 274 8.56 14.62 9.19
N THR A 275 8.86 15.66 8.40
CA THR A 275 8.15 16.94 8.46
C THR A 275 7.23 17.10 7.25
N SER A 276 5.97 17.50 7.46
CA SER A 276 5.08 17.80 6.34
C SER A 276 5.61 18.97 5.51
N ARG A 277 5.58 18.84 4.18
CA ARG A 277 5.88 19.95 3.27
C ARG A 277 4.79 21.03 3.25
N GLY A 278 3.65 20.77 3.88
CA GLY A 278 2.51 21.70 3.93
C GLY A 278 1.83 21.91 2.57
N TYR A 279 2.12 21.06 1.57
CA TYR A 279 1.49 21.11 0.25
C TYR A 279 -0.02 20.95 0.36
N THR A 280 -0.74 21.69 -0.49
CA THR A 280 -2.20 21.55 -0.59
C THR A 280 -2.55 20.64 -1.75
N TYR A 281 -3.42 19.67 -1.48
CA TYR A 281 -3.92 18.73 -2.48
C TYR A 281 -5.36 19.08 -2.79
N ALA A 282 -5.64 19.50 -4.02
CA ALA A 282 -7.01 19.63 -4.51
C ALA A 282 -7.46 18.30 -5.10
N VAL A 283 -8.55 17.75 -4.60
CA VAL A 283 -9.03 16.40 -4.92
C VAL A 283 -10.35 16.49 -5.67
N LYS A 284 -10.48 15.71 -6.74
CA LYS A 284 -11.73 15.39 -7.41
C LYS A 284 -12.15 14.00 -6.99
N LEU A 285 -13.27 13.89 -6.29
CA LEU A 285 -13.79 12.63 -5.79
C LEU A 285 -14.52 11.85 -6.91
N ALA A 286 -14.75 10.56 -6.70
CA ALA A 286 -15.35 9.66 -7.71
C ALA A 286 -16.75 10.07 -8.20
N ASP A 287 -17.52 10.81 -7.39
CA ASP A 287 -18.84 11.35 -7.76
C ASP A 287 -18.76 12.73 -8.46
N GLY A 288 -17.55 13.23 -8.72
CA GLY A 288 -17.30 14.52 -9.34
C GLY A 288 -17.31 15.71 -8.39
N SER A 289 -17.68 15.51 -7.11
CA SER A 289 -17.48 16.55 -6.09
C SER A 289 -15.98 16.77 -5.85
N ARG A 290 -15.63 17.89 -5.20
CA ARG A 290 -14.23 18.26 -4.98
C ARG A 290 -13.96 18.55 -3.51
N ALA A 291 -12.72 18.35 -3.10
CA ALA A 291 -12.22 18.65 -1.77
C ALA A 291 -10.81 19.27 -1.87
N LYS A 292 -10.31 19.79 -0.76
CA LYS A 292 -8.87 19.99 -0.56
C LYS A 292 -8.44 19.45 0.79
N PHE A 293 -7.20 19.01 0.88
CA PHE A 293 -6.59 18.64 2.15
C PHE A 293 -5.09 18.94 2.16
N ARG A 294 -4.49 18.95 3.36
CA ARG A 294 -3.03 18.89 3.53
C ARG A 294 -2.69 18.08 4.77
N VAL A 295 -1.48 17.51 4.78
CA VAL A 295 -0.95 16.80 5.96
C VAL A 295 -0.40 17.82 6.95
N LEU A 296 -0.81 17.71 8.20
CA LEU A 296 -0.33 18.54 9.30
C LEU A 296 0.88 17.91 10.01
N THR A 297 0.78 16.64 10.37
CA THR A 297 1.84 15.90 11.07
C THR A 297 1.75 14.40 10.80
N TYR A 298 2.85 13.69 11.04
CA TYR A 298 2.97 12.22 11.04
C TYR A 298 2.99 11.60 12.44
N TYR A 299 3.01 12.45 13.46
CA TYR A 299 3.27 12.05 14.83
C TYR A 299 2.02 12.24 15.67
N ASN A 300 1.86 11.33 16.64
CA ASN A 300 0.86 11.48 17.68
C ASN A 300 1.22 12.70 18.54
N GLU A 301 0.28 13.65 18.67
CA GLU A 301 0.53 14.91 19.38
C GLU A 301 0.68 14.74 20.91
N GLU A 302 0.22 13.61 21.46
CA GLU A 302 0.34 13.30 22.89
C GLU A 302 1.57 12.46 23.21
N THR A 303 1.93 11.50 22.35
CA THR A 303 2.99 10.52 22.60
C THR A 303 4.25 10.71 21.77
N ASN A 304 4.24 11.60 20.76
CA ASN A 304 5.29 11.73 19.75
C ASN A 304 5.59 10.45 18.94
N GLU A 305 4.76 9.41 19.06
CA GLU A 305 4.92 8.20 18.26
C GLU A 305 4.65 8.51 16.78
N SER A 306 5.54 8.04 15.90
CA SER A 306 5.34 8.14 14.44
C SER A 306 4.20 7.22 13.97
N GLY A 307 3.64 7.48 12.79
CA GLY A 307 2.61 6.63 12.19
C GLY A 307 1.20 7.23 12.25
N TYR A 308 1.01 8.37 12.88
CA TYR A 308 -0.30 9.00 13.09
C TYR A 308 -0.42 10.20 12.16
N MET A 309 -0.90 9.97 10.94
CA MET A 309 -1.09 11.05 9.98
C MET A 309 -2.31 11.88 10.35
N LYS A 310 -2.08 13.16 10.61
CA LYS A 310 -3.11 14.16 10.82
C LYS A 310 -3.27 14.99 9.56
N ILE A 311 -4.48 15.10 9.05
CA ILE A 311 -4.83 15.95 7.91
C ILE A 311 -5.83 17.02 8.35
N GLU A 312 -5.80 18.16 7.66
CA GLU A 312 -6.95 19.06 7.59
C GLU A 312 -7.58 18.99 6.21
N TYR A 313 -8.90 19.19 6.13
CA TYR A 313 -9.62 19.08 4.87
C TYR A 313 -10.87 19.95 4.81
N VAL A 314 -11.29 20.26 3.59
CA VAL A 314 -12.51 21.02 3.28
C VAL A 314 -13.16 20.42 2.04
N LEU A 315 -14.44 20.06 2.14
CA LEU A 315 -15.27 19.78 0.96
C LEU A 315 -15.60 21.09 0.25
N ALA A 316 -15.38 21.13 -1.05
CA ALA A 316 -15.79 22.24 -1.88
C ALA A 316 -17.31 22.20 -2.08
N SER A 317 -17.95 23.34 -1.82
CA SER A 317 -19.38 23.59 -1.98
C SER A 317 -19.74 24.05 -3.39
#